data_AF-A0A424PJ30-F1
#
_entry.id   AF-A0A424PJ30-F1
#
_cell.length_a   1.000
_cell.length_b   1.000
_cell.length_c   1.000
_cell.angle_alpha   90.00
_cell.angle_beta   90.00
_cell.angle_gamma   90.00
#
_symmetry.space_group_name_H-M   'P 1'
#
loop_
_entity.id
_entity.type
_entity.pdbx_description
1 polymer ?
#
loop_
_entity_poly.entity_id
_entity_poly.type
_entity_poly.pdbx_seq_one_letter_code
_entity_poly.pdbx_strand_id
1 'polypeptide(L)'
;MENKRRDFLKTACAPVVFSMFGISMLEACSSGDDDGYGTNLPSESGDNSDDTDADTSISIDLSNSSFSDIEAVGGWMNYTAQKMLLLRISDSEIRAFSNICPHAGANNQWSHNNSKFTCSNHNRSFNDDCSGSGLKLVCYTTKIEGNTLTVTRE
;
A
#
# COMPACT_ATOMS: atom_id res chain seq x y z
N MET A 1 -43.68 -17.00 -33.53
CA MET A 1 -42.58 -16.95 -32.54
C MET A 1 -42.36 -18.38 -32.08
N GLU A 2 -41.27 -19.02 -32.49
CA GLU A 2 -40.90 -20.30 -31.91
C GLU A 2 -39.38 -20.34 -31.70
N ASN A 3 -39.02 -20.57 -30.44
CA ASN A 3 -37.74 -20.28 -29.83
C ASN A 3 -36.70 -21.35 -30.19
N LYS A 4 -35.65 -20.98 -30.95
CA LYS A 4 -34.44 -21.78 -31.18
C LYS A 4 -33.52 -21.87 -29.95
N ARG A 5 -34.08 -22.03 -28.75
CA ARG A 5 -33.35 -22.12 -27.47
C ARG A 5 -33.41 -23.52 -26.85
N ARG A 6 -33.66 -24.57 -27.64
CA ARG A 6 -33.94 -25.93 -27.11
C ARG A 6 -33.19 -27.09 -27.75
N ASP A 7 -32.19 -26.82 -28.59
CA ASP A 7 -31.41 -27.85 -29.30
C ASP A 7 -29.94 -27.95 -28.88
N PHE A 8 -29.57 -27.43 -27.71
CA PHE A 8 -28.20 -27.56 -27.20
C PHE A 8 -28.08 -28.21 -25.82
N LEU A 9 -29.19 -28.66 -25.22
CA LEU A 9 -29.19 -29.33 -23.91
C LEU A 9 -29.83 -30.71 -23.99
N LYS A 10 -29.36 -31.52 -24.93
CA LYS A 10 -29.47 -32.97 -24.84
C LYS A 10 -28.12 -33.57 -25.18
N THR A 11 -27.62 -34.43 -24.30
CA THR A 11 -26.38 -35.24 -24.37
C THR A 11 -25.29 -34.78 -23.41
N ALA A 12 -25.43 -35.12 -22.13
CA ALA A 12 -24.62 -36.19 -21.51
C ALA A 12 -24.94 -36.28 -20.01
N CYS A 13 -25.71 -37.31 -19.64
CA CYS A 13 -25.72 -37.85 -18.29
C CYS A 13 -24.58 -38.86 -18.17
N ALA A 14 -23.64 -38.63 -17.26
CA ALA A 14 -23.03 -39.68 -16.41
C ALA A 14 -22.14 -39.01 -15.34
N PRO A 15 -22.39 -39.26 -14.04
CA PRO A 15 -21.53 -38.78 -12.97
C PRO A 15 -20.38 -39.77 -12.76
N VAL A 16 -19.13 -39.31 -12.89
CA VAL A 16 -17.96 -40.05 -12.38
C VAL A 16 -17.37 -39.27 -11.22
N VAL A 17 -17.70 -39.75 -10.03
CA VAL A 17 -17.07 -39.42 -8.76
C VAL A 17 -15.65 -39.95 -8.79
N PHE A 18 -14.66 -39.09 -8.54
CA PHE A 18 -13.36 -39.52 -8.00
C PHE A 18 -12.82 -38.45 -7.04
N SER A 19 -13.36 -38.47 -5.82
CA SER A 19 -12.82 -37.76 -4.66
C SER A 19 -11.63 -38.53 -4.11
N MET A 20 -10.41 -38.16 -4.50
CA MET A 20 -9.19 -38.57 -3.81
C MET A 20 -8.80 -37.47 -2.81
N PHE A 21 -9.17 -37.69 -1.56
CA PHE A 21 -8.75 -36.87 -0.42
C PHE A 21 -7.27 -37.12 -0.15
N GLY A 22 -6.40 -36.25 -0.66
CA GLY A 22 -5.01 -36.15 -0.23
C GLY A 22 -4.91 -35.23 0.98
N ILE A 23 -5.00 -35.83 2.18
CA ILE A 23 -4.80 -35.11 3.45
C ILE A 23 -3.29 -34.85 3.58
N SER A 24 -2.88 -33.59 3.47
CA SER A 24 -1.59 -33.16 4.02
C SER A 24 -1.85 -32.71 5.45
N MET A 25 -1.50 -33.57 6.42
CA MET A 25 -1.36 -33.13 7.81
C MET A 25 -0.05 -32.36 7.91
N LEU A 26 -0.14 -31.05 8.12
CA LEU A 26 0.91 -30.28 8.76
C LEU A 26 0.31 -29.76 10.06
N GLU A 27 0.82 -30.31 11.16
CA GLU A 27 0.59 -29.83 12.52
C GLU A 27 1.49 -28.63 12.86
N ALA A 28 1.06 -27.96 13.94
CA ALA A 28 1.77 -27.00 14.81
C ALA A 28 1.70 -25.52 14.40
N CYS A 29 1.31 -24.57 15.27
CA CYS A 29 0.98 -24.63 16.69
C CYS A 29 -0.03 -23.51 17.01
N SER A 30 -1.15 -23.86 17.65
CA SER A 30 -2.05 -22.90 18.29
C SER A 30 -1.49 -22.54 19.66
N SER A 31 -1.49 -21.25 19.95
CA SER A 31 -1.07 -20.61 21.19
C SER A 31 -1.92 -20.98 22.40
N GLY A 32 -1.29 -20.99 23.58
CA GLY A 32 -1.93 -20.56 24.82
C GLY A 32 -1.82 -21.54 25.99
N ASP A 33 -0.62 -21.77 26.50
CA ASP A 33 -0.46 -22.19 27.90
C ASP A 33 -0.50 -20.91 28.77
N ASP A 34 -1.62 -20.69 29.45
CA ASP A 34 -1.70 -19.83 30.63
C ASP A 34 -1.96 -20.71 31.84
N ASP A 35 -0.90 -21.05 32.57
CA ASP A 35 -0.88 -20.98 34.01
C ASP A 35 0.51 -21.32 34.56
N GLY A 36 1.12 -20.39 35.29
CA GLY A 36 2.21 -20.76 36.18
C GLY A 36 3.23 -19.68 36.50
N TYR A 37 2.94 -18.95 37.58
CA TYR A 37 3.91 -18.47 38.57
C TYR A 37 5.02 -17.51 38.12
N GLY A 38 4.91 -16.28 38.61
CA GLY A 38 5.92 -15.25 38.44
C GLY A 38 7.26 -15.54 39.08
N THR A 39 8.24 -14.72 38.71
CA THR A 39 9.35 -14.25 39.55
C THR A 39 10.01 -13.05 38.88
N ASN A 40 10.57 -12.19 39.71
CA ASN A 40 11.05 -10.84 39.43
C ASN A 40 12.30 -10.76 38.53
N LEU A 41 12.40 -9.67 37.73
CA LEU A 41 13.55 -8.85 37.23
C LEU A 41 15.01 -9.42 37.21
N PRO A 42 15.96 -8.90 36.36
CA PRO A 42 16.00 -7.56 35.71
C PRO A 42 16.46 -7.52 34.22
N SER A 43 16.38 -6.31 33.65
CA SER A 43 16.87 -5.82 32.34
C SER A 43 18.07 -6.51 31.69
N GLU A 44 18.02 -6.71 30.36
CA GLU A 44 18.98 -6.12 29.41
C GLU A 44 18.51 -6.29 27.95
N SER A 45 18.97 -5.37 27.11
CA SER A 45 18.53 -5.06 25.75
C SER A 45 18.63 -6.23 24.76
N GLY A 46 17.61 -6.37 23.91
CA GLY A 46 17.59 -7.28 22.77
C GLY A 46 16.55 -6.78 21.78
N ASP A 47 17.03 -6.02 20.80
CA ASP A 47 16.29 -5.46 19.67
C ASP A 47 15.66 -6.60 18.85
N ASN A 48 14.42 -6.94 19.17
CA ASN A 48 13.53 -7.67 18.28
C ASN A 48 12.47 -6.66 17.87
N SER A 49 12.70 -5.96 16.76
CA SER A 49 11.66 -5.20 16.07
C SER A 49 10.63 -6.19 15.54
N ASP A 50 9.73 -6.57 16.43
CA ASP A 50 8.42 -7.11 16.16
C ASP A 50 7.68 -6.09 15.27
N ASP A 51 7.14 -6.59 14.18
CA ASP A 51 6.40 -5.88 13.14
C ASP A 51 5.02 -5.50 13.68
N THR A 52 4.98 -4.57 14.64
CA THR A 52 3.77 -4.23 15.40
C THR A 52 3.70 -2.75 15.79
N ASP A 53 3.82 -1.86 14.81
CA ASP A 53 2.94 -0.68 14.67
C ASP A 53 3.28 0.00 13.33
N ALA A 54 2.44 -0.20 12.30
CA ALA A 54 2.54 0.61 11.10
C ALA A 54 2.13 2.03 11.52
N ASP A 55 3.10 2.83 11.93
CA ASP A 55 2.91 4.20 12.39
C ASP A 55 2.01 4.91 11.37
N THR A 56 0.73 5.01 11.74
CA THR A 56 -0.34 5.37 10.81
C THR A 56 -0.19 6.83 10.42
N SER A 57 0.61 7.58 11.19
CA SER A 57 0.86 8.99 11.05
C SER A 57 2.37 9.27 11.01
N ILE A 58 2.83 9.84 9.91
CA ILE A 58 4.24 10.22 9.70
C ILE A 58 4.36 11.72 9.83
N SER A 59 5.30 12.17 10.66
CA SER A 59 5.63 13.59 10.83
C SER A 59 6.91 13.93 10.05
N ILE A 60 6.83 14.95 9.20
CA ILE A 60 7.93 15.43 8.35
C ILE A 60 8.20 16.89 8.69
N ASP A 61 9.44 17.20 9.06
CA ASP A 61 9.92 18.58 9.18
C ASP A 61 10.32 19.12 7.80
N LEU A 62 9.49 20.01 7.25
CA LEU A 62 9.71 20.66 5.96
C LEU A 62 10.86 21.68 5.97
N SER A 63 11.42 22.03 7.13
CA SER A 63 12.63 22.86 7.21
C SER A 63 13.92 22.07 7.00
N ASN A 64 13.86 20.73 7.02
CA ASN A 64 15.00 19.89 6.76
C ASN A 64 15.35 19.90 5.26
N SER A 65 16.63 20.13 4.94
CA SER A 65 17.13 20.23 3.57
C SER A 65 16.88 18.99 2.70
N SER A 66 16.58 17.84 3.30
CA SER A 66 16.19 16.61 2.58
C SER A 66 14.85 16.75 1.83
N PHE A 67 14.07 17.79 2.14
CA PHE A 67 12.77 18.09 1.53
C PHE A 67 12.82 19.34 0.63
N SER A 68 14.02 19.77 0.21
CA SER A 68 14.18 20.96 -0.64
C SER A 68 13.43 20.84 -1.98
N ASP A 69 13.28 19.63 -2.50
CA ASP A 69 12.56 19.35 -3.75
C ASP A 69 11.06 19.66 -3.69
N ILE A 70 10.49 19.84 -2.49
CA ILE A 70 9.08 20.18 -2.26
C ILE A 70 8.90 21.54 -1.55
N GLU A 71 9.93 22.38 -1.54
CA GLU A 71 9.85 23.75 -1.01
C GLU A 71 8.98 24.65 -1.89
N ALA A 72 9.13 24.57 -3.21
CA ALA A 72 8.41 25.38 -4.18
C ALA A 72 7.16 24.66 -4.72
N VAL A 73 6.11 25.43 -5.04
CA VAL A 73 4.90 24.91 -5.71
C VAL A 73 5.28 24.23 -7.03
N GLY A 74 4.76 23.02 -7.24
CA GLY A 74 5.10 22.13 -8.35
C GLY A 74 6.31 21.22 -8.08
N GLY A 75 7.04 21.45 -6.98
CA GLY A 75 8.09 20.56 -6.51
C GLY A 75 7.53 19.22 -6.05
N TRP A 76 8.26 18.14 -6.30
CA TRP A 76 7.87 16.78 -5.93
C TRP A 76 9.10 15.96 -5.53
N MET A 77 8.89 14.92 -4.73
CA MET A 77 9.95 13.98 -4.36
C MET A 77 9.43 12.55 -4.24
N ASN A 78 10.32 11.59 -4.49
CA ASN A 78 10.11 10.18 -4.11
C ASN A 78 10.78 9.91 -2.77
N TYR A 79 10.00 9.99 -1.69
CA TYR A 79 10.47 9.72 -0.35
C TYR A 79 10.47 8.21 -0.08
N THR A 80 11.51 7.55 -0.60
CA THR A 80 11.64 6.08 -0.62
C THR A 80 11.70 5.45 0.76
N ALA A 81 12.32 6.12 1.74
CA ALA A 81 12.40 5.64 3.13
C ALA A 81 11.02 5.42 3.76
N GLN A 82 10.03 6.20 3.34
CA GLN A 82 8.64 6.07 3.77
C GLN A 82 7.68 5.63 2.65
N LYS A 83 8.22 5.06 1.56
CA LYS A 83 7.45 4.53 0.44
C LYS A 83 6.35 5.49 -0.06
N MET A 84 6.65 6.78 -0.16
CA MET A 84 5.67 7.80 -0.56
C MET A 84 6.19 8.77 -1.61
N LEU A 85 5.27 9.23 -2.45
CA LEU A 85 5.46 10.39 -3.32
C LEU A 85 4.87 11.61 -2.63
N LEU A 86 5.59 12.73 -2.64
CA LEU A 86 5.10 14.02 -2.13
C LEU A 86 5.09 15.02 -3.28
N LEU A 87 4.04 15.85 -3.34
CA LEU A 87 3.86 16.88 -4.35
C LEU A 87 3.36 18.18 -3.71
N ARG A 88 4.10 19.27 -3.88
CA ARG A 88 3.73 20.60 -3.39
C ARG A 88 2.70 21.24 -4.32
N ILE A 89 1.44 21.30 -3.87
CA ILE A 89 0.31 21.82 -4.66
C ILE A 89 0.15 23.33 -4.47
N SER A 90 0.37 23.82 -3.26
CA SER A 90 0.31 25.24 -2.91
C SER A 90 1.20 25.51 -1.69
N ASP A 91 1.28 26.76 -1.23
CA ASP A 91 2.03 27.10 -0.02
C ASP A 91 1.51 26.36 1.23
N SER A 92 0.23 25.98 1.26
CA SER A 92 -0.42 25.31 2.39
C SER A 92 -0.86 23.87 2.11
N GLU A 93 -0.50 23.30 0.96
CA GLU A 93 -0.93 21.95 0.58
C GLU A 93 0.22 21.14 -0.02
N ILE A 94 0.49 19.99 0.59
CA ILE A 94 1.29 18.91 0.01
C ILE A 94 0.39 17.69 -0.10
N ARG A 95 0.31 17.12 -1.30
CA ARG A 95 -0.38 15.86 -1.53
C ARG A 95 0.60 14.71 -1.41
N ALA A 96 0.17 13.64 -0.73
CA ALA A 96 0.97 12.45 -0.53
C ALA A 96 0.30 11.22 -1.16
N PHE A 97 1.12 10.35 -1.72
CA PHE A 97 0.68 9.12 -2.37
C PHE A 97 1.60 7.98 -1.97
N SER A 98 1.14 6.74 -2.09
CA SER A 98 2.05 5.59 -2.13
C SER A 98 3.01 5.73 -3.30
N ASN A 99 4.29 5.43 -3.10
CA ASN A 99 5.23 5.31 -4.21
C ASN A 99 5.17 3.93 -4.89
N ILE A 100 4.32 3.01 -4.44
CA ILE A 100 4.17 1.69 -5.05
C ILE A 100 3.33 1.83 -6.31
N CYS A 101 3.92 1.51 -7.47
CA CYS A 101 3.22 1.56 -8.74
C CYS A 101 2.04 0.59 -8.73
N PRO A 102 0.79 1.07 -8.86
CA PRO A 102 -0.40 0.22 -8.74
C PRO A 102 -0.43 -0.93 -9.75
N HIS A 103 0.28 -0.80 -10.88
CA HIS A 103 0.34 -1.82 -11.92
C HIS A 103 1.10 -3.08 -11.52
N ALA A 104 2.31 -2.94 -10.97
CA ALA A 104 3.24 -4.06 -10.78
C ALA A 104 4.26 -3.85 -9.64
N GLY A 105 4.00 -2.90 -8.73
CA GLY A 105 4.76 -2.77 -7.48
C GLY A 105 6.09 -2.02 -7.55
N ALA A 106 6.61 -1.65 -8.72
CA ALA A 106 7.82 -0.84 -8.83
C ALA A 106 7.67 0.49 -8.06
N ASN A 107 8.70 0.91 -7.33
CA ASN A 107 8.55 2.01 -6.36
C ASN A 107 9.68 3.06 -6.33
N ASN A 108 10.70 2.92 -7.18
CA ASN A 108 11.90 3.75 -7.12
C ASN A 108 12.18 4.51 -8.43
N GLN A 109 11.22 4.54 -9.36
CA GLN A 109 11.44 5.03 -10.72
C GLN A 109 10.25 5.86 -11.22
N TRP A 110 10.14 7.06 -10.66
CA TRP A 110 9.03 7.99 -10.89
C TRP A 110 9.52 9.26 -11.57
N SER A 111 8.61 9.88 -12.32
CA SER A 111 8.75 11.25 -12.83
C SER A 111 7.40 11.94 -12.69
N HIS A 112 7.39 13.27 -12.64
CA HIS A 112 6.17 14.07 -12.58
C HIS A 112 6.20 15.16 -13.66
N ASN A 113 5.12 15.24 -14.44
CA ASN A 113 4.85 16.34 -15.36
C ASN A 113 3.36 16.37 -15.72
N ASN A 114 2.86 17.51 -16.21
CA ASN A 114 1.49 17.64 -16.76
C ASN A 114 0.41 17.01 -15.87
N SER A 115 0.49 17.27 -14.56
CA SER A 115 -0.43 16.74 -13.54
C SER A 115 -0.49 15.21 -13.45
N LYS A 116 0.64 14.53 -13.74
CA LYS A 116 0.73 13.08 -13.72
C LYS A 116 2.06 12.60 -13.17
N PHE A 117 1.98 11.56 -12.34
CA PHE A 117 3.13 10.72 -12.01
C PHE A 117 3.27 9.60 -13.03
N THR A 118 4.46 9.40 -13.57
CA THR A 118 4.77 8.32 -14.51
C THR A 118 5.80 7.37 -13.93
N CYS A 119 5.43 6.09 -13.81
CA CYS A 119 6.34 5.01 -13.45
C CYS A 119 7.08 4.54 -14.69
N SER A 120 8.41 4.71 -14.73
CA SER A 120 9.22 4.38 -15.91
C SER A 120 9.37 2.88 -16.18
N ASN A 121 8.96 2.01 -15.24
CA ASN A 121 9.12 0.55 -15.41
C ASN A 121 8.36 0.05 -16.64
N HIS A 122 7.17 0.64 -16.90
CA HIS A 122 6.35 0.37 -18.08
C HIS A 122 5.68 1.66 -18.61
N ASN A 123 6.21 2.84 -18.27
CA ASN A 123 5.72 4.15 -18.67
C ASN A 123 4.22 4.38 -18.41
N ARG A 124 3.70 3.87 -17.28
CA ARG A 124 2.31 4.09 -16.88
C ARG A 124 2.18 5.40 -16.11
N SER A 125 1.22 6.22 -16.52
CA SER A 125 0.94 7.50 -15.89
C SER A 125 -0.36 7.45 -15.08
N PHE A 126 -0.36 8.12 -13.94
CA PHE A 126 -1.48 8.23 -13.01
C PHE A 126 -1.70 9.71 -12.68
N ASN A 127 -2.96 10.12 -12.55
CA ASN A 127 -3.29 11.49 -12.16
C ASN A 127 -2.74 11.78 -10.76
N ASP A 128 -2.33 13.03 -10.53
CA ASP A 128 -1.80 13.50 -9.25
C ASP A 128 -2.87 14.20 -8.38
N ASP A 129 -4.16 13.99 -8.64
CA ASP A 129 -5.27 14.69 -8.00
C ASP A 129 -6.16 13.77 -7.16
N CYS A 130 -5.72 12.54 -6.90
CA CYS A 130 -6.48 11.48 -6.23
C CYS A 130 -7.79 11.07 -6.93
N SER A 131 -8.04 11.61 -8.13
CA SER A 131 -9.21 11.31 -8.92
C SER A 131 -9.03 10.01 -9.71
N GLY A 132 -10.09 9.61 -10.40
CA GLY A 132 -10.10 8.45 -11.28
C GLY A 132 -10.69 7.19 -10.64
N SER A 133 -11.02 6.25 -11.52
CA SER A 133 -11.57 4.93 -11.20
C SER A 133 -10.61 3.83 -11.68
N GLY A 134 -10.66 2.68 -11.01
CA GLY A 134 -9.78 1.55 -11.33
C GLY A 134 -8.35 1.77 -10.82
N LEU A 135 -7.38 1.53 -11.70
CA LEU A 135 -5.95 1.55 -11.35
C LEU A 135 -5.44 2.98 -11.15
N LYS A 136 -5.25 3.39 -9.90
CA LYS A 136 -4.79 4.73 -9.51
C LYS A 136 -3.81 4.68 -8.35
N LEU A 137 -3.09 5.79 -8.13
CA LEU A 137 -2.25 5.93 -6.94
C LEU A 137 -3.12 5.93 -5.68
N VAL A 138 -2.63 5.24 -4.64
CA VAL A 138 -3.20 5.32 -3.30
C VAL A 138 -2.81 6.68 -2.73
N CYS A 139 -3.79 7.46 -2.28
CA CYS A 139 -3.55 8.75 -1.65
C CYS A 139 -3.55 8.64 -0.14
N TYR A 140 -2.76 9.50 0.50
CA TYR A 140 -2.71 9.64 1.95
C TYR A 140 -3.27 11.01 2.34
N THR A 141 -3.86 11.06 3.54
CA THR A 141 -4.34 12.32 4.11
C THR A 141 -3.16 13.12 4.62
N THR A 142 -3.16 14.43 4.42
CA THR A 142 -2.06 15.31 4.86
C THR A 142 -2.56 16.55 5.59
N LYS A 143 -1.70 17.09 6.46
CA LYS A 143 -1.94 18.35 7.16
C LYS A 143 -0.62 19.09 7.37
N ILE A 144 -0.59 20.38 7.05
CA ILE A 144 0.57 21.25 7.34
C ILE A 144 0.24 22.12 8.55
N GLU A 145 1.12 22.09 9.55
CA GLU A 145 1.09 22.96 10.73
C GLU A 145 2.47 23.56 10.97
N GLY A 146 2.63 24.85 10.65
CA GLY A 146 3.95 25.49 10.64
C GLY A 146 4.86 24.83 9.61
N ASN A 147 6.01 24.31 10.07
CA ASN A 147 6.96 23.57 9.23
C ASN A 147 6.73 22.05 9.25
N THR A 148 5.70 21.57 9.95
CA THR A 148 5.44 20.13 10.05
C THR A 148 4.39 19.70 9.05
N LEU A 149 4.71 18.72 8.21
CA LEU A 149 3.76 17.95 7.41
C LEU A 149 3.44 16.65 8.13
N THR A 150 2.19 16.45 8.50
CA THR A 150 1.66 15.17 8.98
C THR A 150 1.03 14.41 7.82
N VAL A 151 1.38 13.14 7.63
CA VAL A 151 0.83 12.24 6.61
C VAL A 151 0.18 11.04 7.28
N THR A 152 -1.11 10.82 7.08
CA THR A 152 -1.87 9.69 7.63
C THR A 152 -2.18 8.67 6.54
N ARG A 153 -1.75 7.42 6.75
CA ARG A 153 -2.07 6.27 5.88
C ARG A 153 -3.39 5.64 6.35
N GLU A 154 -4.33 5.38 5.44
CA GLU A 154 -5.59 4.68 5.74
C GLU A 154 -5.56 3.23 5.27
#